data_AF-A0A940J7Y0-F1
#
_entry.id   AF-A0A940J7Y0-F1
#
_cell.length_a   1.000
_cell.length_b   1.000
_cell.length_c   1.000
_cell.angle_alpha   90.00
_cell.angle_beta   90.00
_cell.angle_gamma   90.00
#
_symmetry.space_group_name_H-M   'P 1'
#
loop_
_entity.id
_entity.type
_entity.pdbx_description
1 polymer ?
#
loop_
_entity_poly.entity_id
_entity_poly.type
_entity_poly.pdbx_seq_one_letter_code
_entity_poly.pdbx_strand_id
1 'polypeptide(L)'
;MSRQLHLGGFQIASQVTHSNAAWRHPGSTGNYFDPGYYHRLGRTLERGKFDFVFFADLLAGPSRYGGGIAEGLRRGTQATATLDPTLVATSIAAVTQKLGVAVTKSTTYFHPYEIARSYGTLDHITSGRAGWNVVTSLNEAEAQNFGADGHLEHDLRYDRADEFLRVTEQLWDGWDADAIVADKASGVYIDPGKVRAAHHQGEFFNVRGPLNVPRSPQGRPVLIQAGSSNKGKDFAAKWAEAIFEIDPTPEGRRAYYDDVKSRVSNFGRDPEQVKILPAVLPFIGETESIAREKQAFHNELADPISGLITLSTHTDHDFSQHDLDAPVEDLQVPGTQGLFDVAAASAPATRSPSATSASSTPRACSCRSSSAPRATSPTSSRPRGRAAKPTGS
;
A
#
# COMPACT_ATOMS: atom_id res chain seq x y z
N MET A 1 22.70 20.91 12.26
CA MET A 1 22.19 20.50 10.93
C MET A 1 20.68 20.70 10.91
N SER A 2 20.10 21.18 9.81
CA SER A 2 18.64 21.26 9.67
C SER A 2 18.05 19.85 9.52
N ARG A 3 16.88 19.60 10.12
CA ARG A 3 16.14 18.34 9.93
C ARG A 3 15.61 18.29 8.49
N GLN A 4 15.74 17.14 7.84
CA GLN A 4 15.16 16.87 6.52
C GLN A 4 13.96 15.93 6.67
N LEU A 5 12.99 16.07 5.77
CA LEU A 5 11.88 15.12 5.66
C LEU A 5 12.36 13.91 4.86
N HIS A 6 11.96 12.72 5.29
CA HIS A 6 12.07 11.52 4.47
C HIS A 6 10.85 11.41 3.56
N LEU A 7 11.07 11.09 2.29
CA LEU A 7 10.04 11.00 1.26
C LEU A 7 9.99 9.57 0.71
N GLY A 8 8.88 8.87 0.97
CA GLY A 8 8.56 7.56 0.39
C GLY A 8 7.55 7.68 -0.75
N GLY A 9 7.87 7.09 -1.91
CA GLY A 9 6.94 7.00 -3.03
C GLY A 9 6.00 5.82 -2.88
N PHE A 10 4.80 6.03 -2.34
CA PHE A 10 3.79 4.98 -2.17
C PHE A 10 3.23 4.50 -3.50
N GLN A 11 3.24 3.18 -3.72
CA GLN A 11 2.82 2.49 -4.93
C GLN A 11 2.08 1.19 -4.61
N ILE A 12 1.29 0.72 -5.57
CA ILE A 12 0.85 -0.66 -5.69
C ILE A 12 1.25 -1.08 -7.10
N ALA A 13 1.68 -2.32 -7.30
CA ALA A 13 2.05 -2.81 -8.62
C ALA A 13 0.80 -3.13 -9.47
N SER A 14 -0.05 -2.13 -9.68
CA SER A 14 -1.39 -2.23 -10.27
C SER A 14 -1.79 -0.92 -10.96
N GLN A 15 -2.93 -0.90 -11.65
CA GLN A 15 -3.52 0.31 -12.25
C GLN A 15 -4.08 1.30 -11.20
N VAL A 16 -4.37 0.83 -9.99
CA VAL A 16 -4.81 1.67 -8.87
C VAL A 16 -3.80 1.62 -7.74
N THR A 17 -3.20 2.77 -7.44
CA THR A 17 -2.31 2.93 -6.28
C THR A 17 -3.09 3.30 -5.02
N HIS A 18 -3.81 4.43 -5.05
CA HIS A 18 -4.54 4.95 -3.87
C HIS A 18 -5.92 5.50 -4.22
N SER A 19 -6.08 6.12 -5.40
CA SER A 19 -7.39 6.58 -5.87
C SER A 19 -7.90 5.69 -7.00
N ASN A 20 -9.10 5.16 -6.84
CA ASN A 20 -9.80 4.40 -7.88
C ASN A 20 -10.10 5.24 -9.13
N ALA A 21 -10.03 6.57 -9.05
CA ALA A 21 -10.17 7.47 -10.18
C ALA A 21 -8.92 7.51 -11.08
N ALA A 22 -7.75 7.13 -10.55
CA ALA A 22 -6.46 7.39 -11.19
C ALA A 22 -6.32 6.74 -12.57
N TRP A 23 -6.79 5.51 -12.75
CA TRP A 23 -6.66 4.79 -14.02
C TRP A 23 -7.50 5.41 -15.15
N ARG A 24 -8.61 6.08 -14.81
CA ARG A 24 -9.50 6.78 -15.76
C ARG A 24 -8.96 8.12 -16.22
N HIS A 25 -8.00 8.69 -15.49
CA HIS A 25 -7.46 10.01 -15.78
C HIS A 25 -6.72 9.99 -17.13
N PRO A 26 -7.00 10.90 -18.09
CA PRO A 26 -6.38 10.89 -19.42
C PRO A 26 -4.84 11.00 -19.43
N GLY A 27 -4.27 11.56 -18.36
CA GLY A 27 -2.81 11.62 -18.16
C GLY A 27 -2.17 10.32 -17.64
N SER A 28 -2.96 9.30 -17.30
CA SER A 28 -2.46 8.01 -16.84
C SER A 28 -2.03 7.14 -18.01
N THR A 29 -0.88 6.48 -17.90
CA THR A 29 -0.30 5.71 -19.02
C THR A 29 -0.88 4.30 -19.17
N GLY A 30 -1.45 3.71 -18.11
CA GLY A 30 -2.09 2.38 -18.11
C GLY A 30 -1.16 1.18 -18.36
N ASN A 31 0.09 1.39 -18.75
CA ASN A 31 1.04 0.36 -19.20
C ASN A 31 1.92 -0.21 -18.07
N TYR A 32 1.36 -0.40 -16.87
CA TYR A 32 2.13 -0.88 -15.72
C TYR A 32 2.64 -2.33 -15.87
N PHE A 33 2.10 -3.12 -16.80
CA PHE A 33 2.67 -4.44 -17.14
C PHE A 33 4.05 -4.36 -17.84
N ASP A 34 4.41 -3.20 -18.38
CA ASP A 34 5.70 -2.99 -19.06
C ASP A 34 6.78 -2.62 -18.03
N PRO A 35 7.93 -3.34 -17.97
CA PRO A 35 9.02 -3.01 -17.03
C PRO A 35 9.54 -1.57 -17.17
N GLY A 36 9.49 -1.00 -18.38
CA GLY A 36 9.86 0.38 -18.66
C GLY A 36 8.98 1.40 -17.93
N TYR A 37 7.75 1.07 -17.55
CA TYR A 37 6.93 1.89 -16.65
C TYR A 37 7.62 2.05 -15.29
N TYR A 38 7.98 0.93 -14.66
CA TYR A 38 8.63 0.92 -13.36
C TYR A 38 10.04 1.51 -13.42
N HIS A 39 10.78 1.30 -14.51
CA HIS A 39 12.08 1.94 -14.69
C HIS A 39 12.00 3.47 -14.71
N ARG A 40 10.98 4.03 -15.40
CA ARG A 40 10.73 5.49 -15.41
C ARG A 40 10.30 6.01 -14.04
N LEU A 41 9.46 5.25 -13.33
CA LEU A 41 9.05 5.54 -11.96
C LEU A 41 10.26 5.65 -11.03
N GLY A 42 11.10 4.61 -10.99
CA GLY A 42 12.31 4.56 -10.17
C GLY A 42 13.26 5.73 -10.44
N ARG A 43 13.60 5.98 -11.71
CA ARG A 43 14.45 7.12 -12.11
C ARG A 43 13.84 8.48 -11.77
N THR A 44 12.52 8.59 -11.78
CA THR A 44 11.82 9.83 -11.41
C THR A 44 11.89 10.09 -9.92
N LEU A 45 11.62 9.08 -9.09
CA LEU A 45 11.75 9.17 -7.64
C LEU A 45 13.19 9.47 -7.21
N GLU A 46 14.18 8.79 -7.82
CA GLU A 46 15.59 9.02 -7.53
C GLU A 46 16.06 10.43 -7.94
N ARG A 47 15.65 10.90 -9.12
CA ARG A 47 15.90 12.29 -9.56
C ARG A 47 15.27 13.29 -8.58
N GLY A 48 14.08 12.98 -8.08
CA GLY A 48 13.34 13.75 -7.07
C GLY A 48 13.86 13.63 -5.64
N LYS A 49 14.95 12.88 -5.40
CA LYS A 49 15.58 12.69 -4.08
C LYS A 49 14.67 12.01 -3.05
N PHE A 50 13.73 11.18 -3.51
CA PHE A 50 12.99 10.29 -2.61
C PHE A 50 13.95 9.28 -1.98
N ASP A 51 13.73 8.97 -0.71
CA ASP A 51 14.53 8.00 0.03
C ASP A 51 14.24 6.58 -0.47
N PHE A 52 12.97 6.26 -0.76
CA PHE A 52 12.57 4.94 -1.23
C PHE A 52 11.27 4.97 -2.04
N VAL A 53 11.07 3.93 -2.86
CA VAL A 53 9.76 3.54 -3.39
C VAL A 53 9.19 2.43 -2.52
N PHE A 54 7.89 2.51 -2.23
CA PHE A 54 7.19 1.56 -1.39
C PHE A 54 6.06 0.90 -2.15
N PHE A 55 6.00 -0.44 -2.12
CA PHE A 55 4.92 -1.20 -2.71
C PHE A 55 4.05 -1.87 -1.63
N ALA A 56 2.81 -1.40 -1.51
CA ALA A 56 1.75 -2.13 -0.83
C ALA A 56 1.30 -3.33 -1.68
N ASP A 57 0.75 -4.35 -1.01
CA ASP A 57 0.34 -5.60 -1.64
C ASP A 57 -0.95 -6.14 -1.01
N LEU A 58 -1.71 -6.90 -1.80
CA LEU A 58 -2.95 -7.58 -1.41
C LEU A 58 -2.91 -8.98 -2.01
N LEU A 59 -3.23 -10.00 -1.22
CA LEU A 59 -3.04 -11.41 -1.60
C LEU A 59 -4.31 -12.09 -2.14
N ALA A 60 -5.35 -11.30 -2.37
CA ALA A 60 -6.62 -11.76 -2.95
C ALA A 60 -7.26 -10.67 -3.80
N GLY A 61 -8.07 -11.09 -4.77
CA GLY A 61 -8.89 -10.17 -5.55
C GLY A 61 -9.92 -9.41 -4.71
N PRO A 62 -10.52 -8.32 -5.24
CA PRO A 62 -11.44 -7.46 -4.52
C PRO A 62 -12.75 -8.20 -4.22
N SER A 63 -12.84 -8.75 -3.02
CA SER A 63 -13.95 -9.59 -2.57
C SER A 63 -14.85 -8.85 -1.57
N ARG A 64 -15.78 -9.57 -0.94
CA ARG A 64 -16.80 -9.11 0.02
C ARG A 64 -17.94 -8.27 -0.55
N TYR A 65 -17.67 -7.29 -1.39
CA TYR A 65 -18.74 -6.43 -1.92
C TYR A 65 -19.73 -7.21 -2.80
N GLY A 66 -20.96 -7.40 -2.31
CA GLY A 66 -22.01 -8.15 -3.01
C GLY A 66 -21.71 -9.64 -3.16
N GLY A 67 -20.83 -10.20 -2.31
CA GLY A 67 -20.51 -11.63 -2.28
C GLY A 67 -19.71 -12.16 -3.48
N GLY A 68 -19.08 -11.29 -4.28
CA GLY A 68 -18.28 -11.73 -5.43
C GLY A 68 -17.26 -10.69 -5.89
N ILE A 69 -16.46 -11.04 -6.89
CA ILE A 69 -15.38 -10.17 -7.41
C ILE A 69 -15.74 -9.44 -8.72
N ALA A 70 -16.89 -9.76 -9.32
CA ALA A 70 -17.25 -9.32 -10.67
C ALA A 70 -17.32 -7.78 -10.80
N GLU A 71 -17.89 -7.09 -9.81
CA GLU A 71 -17.95 -5.62 -9.82
C GLU A 71 -16.56 -4.99 -9.66
N GLY A 72 -15.73 -5.52 -8.77
CA GLY A 72 -14.35 -5.07 -8.60
C GLY A 72 -13.56 -5.22 -9.90
N LEU A 73 -13.64 -6.39 -10.54
CA LEU A 73 -13.01 -6.66 -11.84
C LEU A 73 -13.52 -5.71 -12.93
N ARG A 74 -14.83 -5.49 -13.04
CA ARG A 74 -15.42 -4.61 -14.05
C ARG A 74 -14.95 -3.17 -13.90
N ARG A 75 -14.76 -2.71 -12.65
CA ARG A 75 -14.41 -1.32 -12.33
C ARG A 75 -12.91 -1.08 -12.20
N GLY A 76 -12.10 -2.14 -12.19
CA GLY A 76 -10.65 -2.05 -12.07
C GLY A 76 -10.20 -1.49 -10.72
N THR A 77 -10.83 -1.90 -9.62
CA THR A 77 -10.45 -1.47 -8.26
C THR A 77 -9.07 -2.02 -7.85
N GLN A 78 -8.61 -1.71 -6.64
CA GLN A 78 -7.41 -2.36 -6.09
C GLN A 78 -7.55 -3.90 -6.11
N ALA A 79 -6.41 -4.57 -6.22
CA ALA A 79 -6.28 -6.04 -6.27
C ALA A 79 -6.90 -6.77 -7.47
N THR A 80 -7.41 -6.08 -8.49
CA THR A 80 -7.98 -6.76 -9.67
C THR A 80 -6.93 -7.35 -10.60
N ALA A 81 -5.80 -6.67 -10.73
CA ALA A 81 -4.71 -7.00 -11.65
C ALA A 81 -3.41 -6.47 -11.05
N THR A 82 -3.01 -7.07 -9.93
CA THR A 82 -1.79 -6.67 -9.19
C THR A 82 -0.68 -7.66 -9.51
N LEU A 83 0.51 -7.13 -9.82
CA LEU A 83 1.73 -7.92 -9.99
C LEU A 83 2.42 -8.17 -8.65
N ASP A 84 3.22 -9.22 -8.54
CA ASP A 84 4.08 -9.42 -7.36
C ASP A 84 5.07 -8.25 -7.22
N PRO A 85 4.96 -7.44 -6.15
CA PRO A 85 5.78 -6.25 -5.99
C PRO A 85 7.26 -6.56 -5.74
N THR A 86 7.63 -7.77 -5.29
CA THR A 86 9.04 -8.14 -5.10
C THR A 86 9.79 -8.17 -6.44
N LEU A 87 9.15 -8.69 -7.49
CA LEU A 87 9.72 -8.73 -8.84
C LEU A 87 9.78 -7.33 -9.46
N VAL A 88 8.73 -6.54 -9.25
CA VAL A 88 8.68 -5.14 -9.70
C VAL A 88 9.77 -4.30 -9.03
N ALA A 89 9.90 -4.37 -7.71
CA ALA A 89 10.94 -3.67 -6.95
C ALA A 89 12.35 -4.06 -7.41
N THR A 90 12.58 -5.34 -7.70
CA THR A 90 13.85 -5.84 -8.23
C THR A 90 14.19 -5.19 -9.59
N SER A 91 13.22 -4.99 -10.48
CA SER A 91 13.45 -4.30 -11.76
C SER A 91 13.81 -2.82 -11.57
N ILE A 92 13.21 -2.15 -10.59
CA ILE A 92 13.54 -0.75 -10.24
C ILE A 92 14.97 -0.67 -9.67
N ALA A 93 15.34 -1.61 -8.81
CA ALA A 93 16.66 -1.65 -8.20
C ALA A 93 17.78 -1.74 -9.24
N ALA A 94 17.55 -2.43 -10.37
CA ALA A 94 18.51 -2.60 -11.46
C ALA A 94 18.78 -1.30 -12.25
N VAL A 95 17.92 -0.28 -12.14
CA VAL A 95 18.04 0.98 -12.89
C VAL A 95 18.18 2.22 -12.01
N THR A 96 18.44 2.01 -10.71
CA THR A 96 18.62 3.05 -9.68
C THR A 96 19.85 2.74 -8.83
N GLN A 97 20.45 3.74 -8.20
CA GLN A 97 21.69 3.61 -7.43
C GLN A 97 21.55 3.94 -5.94
N LYS A 98 20.58 4.79 -5.58
CA LYS A 98 20.39 5.36 -4.24
C LYS A 98 19.00 5.13 -3.70
N LEU A 99 17.99 5.06 -4.58
CA LEU A 99 16.60 4.87 -4.17
C LEU A 99 16.41 3.54 -3.44
N GLY A 100 15.89 3.56 -2.21
CA GLY A 100 15.43 2.37 -1.50
C GLY A 100 14.27 1.67 -2.22
N VAL A 101 14.18 0.35 -2.09
CA VAL A 101 13.02 -0.44 -2.57
C VAL A 101 12.40 -1.18 -1.40
N ALA A 102 11.20 -0.77 -1.02
CA ALA A 102 10.47 -1.35 0.08
C ALA A 102 9.23 -2.11 -0.42
N VAL A 103 9.08 -3.36 0.01
CA VAL A 103 8.01 -4.25 -0.46
C VAL A 103 7.24 -4.83 0.72
N THR A 104 5.93 -4.87 0.58
CA THR A 104 5.04 -5.53 1.54
C THR A 104 5.05 -7.04 1.34
N LYS A 105 5.27 -7.80 2.42
CA LYS A 105 5.04 -9.24 2.45
C LYS A 105 4.42 -9.63 3.78
N SER A 106 3.41 -10.50 3.70
CA SER A 106 2.65 -10.97 4.86
C SER A 106 3.47 -11.97 5.67
N THR A 107 3.38 -11.86 6.99
CA THR A 107 3.88 -12.91 7.89
C THR A 107 2.90 -14.06 8.01
N THR A 108 1.63 -13.89 7.63
CA THR A 108 0.54 -14.86 7.88
C THR A 108 0.65 -16.09 7.00
N TYR A 109 0.83 -15.92 5.69
CA TYR A 109 0.74 -17.03 4.73
C TYR A 109 2.06 -17.48 4.13
N PHE A 110 3.11 -16.65 4.19
CA PHE A 110 4.45 -17.04 3.77
C PHE A 110 5.18 -17.79 4.89
N HIS A 111 6.27 -18.47 4.53
CA HIS A 111 7.14 -19.15 5.49
C HIS A 111 8.36 -18.27 5.81
N PRO A 112 8.80 -18.14 7.08
CA PRO A 112 9.91 -17.25 7.45
C PRO A 112 11.22 -17.57 6.74
N TYR A 113 11.51 -18.85 6.48
CA TYR A 113 12.69 -19.24 5.68
C TYR A 113 12.66 -18.71 4.25
N GLU A 114 11.49 -18.66 3.61
CA GLU A 114 11.34 -18.13 2.24
C GLU A 114 11.53 -16.61 2.24
N ILE A 115 10.87 -15.90 3.16
CA ILE A 115 11.02 -14.45 3.31
C ILE A 115 12.47 -14.06 3.64
N ALA A 116 13.13 -14.76 4.58
CA ALA A 116 14.52 -14.51 4.91
C ALA A 116 15.44 -14.64 3.69
N ARG A 117 15.22 -15.68 2.87
CA ARG A 117 15.97 -15.89 1.62
C ARG A 117 15.68 -14.79 0.59
N SER A 118 14.41 -14.49 0.35
CA SER A 118 13.96 -13.52 -0.66
C SER A 118 14.45 -12.10 -0.33
N TYR A 119 14.32 -11.65 0.91
CA TYR A 119 14.79 -10.33 1.31
C TYR A 119 16.31 -10.24 1.50
N GLY A 120 16.98 -11.30 1.96
CA GLY A 120 18.44 -11.34 1.95
C GLY A 120 19.00 -11.24 0.52
N THR A 121 18.34 -11.90 -0.44
CA THR A 121 18.67 -11.78 -1.87
C THR A 121 18.41 -10.38 -2.39
N LEU A 122 17.23 -9.81 -2.11
CA LEU A 122 16.89 -8.44 -2.51
C LEU A 122 17.90 -7.43 -1.96
N ASP A 123 18.35 -7.61 -0.73
CA ASP A 123 19.32 -6.74 -0.10
C ASP A 123 20.71 -6.81 -0.76
N HIS A 124 21.18 -8.00 -1.13
CA HIS A 124 22.41 -8.16 -1.92
C HIS A 124 22.31 -7.48 -3.29
N ILE A 125 21.25 -7.78 -4.07
CA ILE A 125 21.13 -7.27 -5.45
C ILE A 125 20.87 -5.76 -5.49
N THR A 126 20.32 -5.20 -4.41
CA THR A 126 20.12 -3.76 -4.28
C THR A 126 21.33 -3.05 -3.67
N SER A 127 22.37 -3.78 -3.24
CA SER A 127 23.52 -3.24 -2.51
C SER A 127 23.13 -2.54 -1.22
N GLY A 128 22.23 -3.15 -0.44
CA GLY A 128 21.84 -2.65 0.87
C GLY A 128 20.77 -1.55 0.83
N ARG A 129 19.79 -1.68 -0.07
CA ARG A 129 18.70 -0.70 -0.22
C ARG A 129 17.31 -1.35 -0.06
N ALA A 130 17.23 -2.53 0.54
CA ALA A 130 15.97 -3.26 0.67
C ALA A 130 15.20 -2.87 1.94
N GLY A 131 13.88 -2.76 1.81
CA GLY A 131 12.96 -2.59 2.92
C GLY A 131 11.83 -3.63 2.88
N TRP A 132 11.39 -4.08 4.04
CA TRP A 132 10.27 -4.99 4.21
C TRP A 132 9.17 -4.33 5.02
N ASN A 133 8.00 -4.11 4.41
CA ASN A 133 6.80 -3.80 5.17
C ASN A 133 6.13 -5.07 5.66
N VAL A 134 6.16 -5.25 6.97
CA VAL A 134 5.65 -6.41 7.68
C VAL A 134 4.15 -6.21 7.90
N VAL A 135 3.35 -7.09 7.31
CA VAL A 135 1.90 -7.10 7.51
C VAL A 135 1.43 -8.45 8.00
N THR A 136 0.26 -8.48 8.62
CA THR A 136 -0.40 -9.69 9.15
C THR A 136 -1.59 -10.12 8.29
N SER A 137 -1.66 -9.65 7.03
CA SER A 137 -2.83 -9.85 6.15
C SER A 137 -4.13 -9.25 6.71
N LEU A 138 -5.24 -9.29 5.99
CA LEU A 138 -6.44 -8.54 6.42
C LEU A 138 -7.81 -9.15 6.15
N ASN A 139 -7.96 -10.12 5.24
CA ASN A 139 -9.28 -10.68 4.92
C ASN A 139 -9.27 -12.20 4.72
N GLU A 140 -10.47 -12.77 4.73
CA GLU A 140 -10.72 -14.21 4.59
C GLU A 140 -10.39 -14.74 3.20
N ALA A 141 -10.57 -13.93 2.14
CA ALA A 141 -10.25 -14.34 0.78
C ALA A 141 -8.74 -14.62 0.61
N GLU A 142 -7.88 -13.87 1.31
CA GLU A 142 -6.45 -14.20 1.37
C GLU A 142 -6.22 -15.55 2.07
N ALA A 143 -6.94 -15.87 3.13
CA ALA A 143 -6.78 -17.17 3.82
C ALA A 143 -7.12 -18.34 2.89
N GLN A 144 -8.24 -18.22 2.17
CA GLN A 144 -8.74 -19.25 1.25
C GLN A 144 -7.77 -19.49 0.08
N ASN A 145 -7.12 -18.45 -0.45
CA ASN A 145 -6.11 -18.60 -1.51
C ASN A 145 -4.86 -19.37 -1.06
N PHE A 146 -4.57 -19.36 0.24
CA PHE A 146 -3.41 -20.04 0.83
C PHE A 146 -3.80 -21.33 1.58
N GLY A 147 -5.01 -21.84 1.33
CA GLY A 147 -5.47 -23.13 1.82
C GLY A 147 -5.89 -23.16 3.30
N ALA A 148 -6.14 -22.00 3.90
CA ALA A 148 -6.72 -21.90 5.24
C ALA A 148 -8.24 -21.70 5.14
N ASP A 149 -8.99 -22.35 6.03
CA ASP A 149 -10.46 -22.28 6.05
C ASP A 149 -11.00 -20.90 6.46
N GLY A 150 -10.22 -20.15 7.25
CA GLY A 150 -10.62 -18.84 7.75
C GLY A 150 -9.42 -17.98 8.14
N HIS A 151 -9.68 -16.69 8.31
CA HIS A 151 -8.67 -15.74 8.74
C HIS A 151 -8.32 -15.94 10.23
N LEU A 152 -7.04 -15.95 10.57
CA LEU A 152 -6.60 -16.05 11.97
C LEU A 152 -7.05 -14.83 12.78
N GLU A 153 -7.40 -15.08 14.04
CA GLU A 153 -7.76 -14.03 15.00
C GLU A 153 -6.70 -12.93 15.11
N HIS A 154 -7.15 -11.68 15.27
CA HIS A 154 -6.30 -10.49 15.15
C HIS A 154 -5.04 -10.55 16.01
N ASP A 155 -5.18 -10.82 17.31
CA ASP A 155 -4.05 -10.85 18.24
C ASP A 155 -3.10 -12.02 17.98
N LEU A 156 -3.67 -13.20 17.63
CA LEU A 156 -2.89 -14.39 17.30
C LEU A 156 -2.02 -14.17 16.06
N ARG A 157 -2.49 -13.37 15.09
CA ARG A 157 -1.68 -12.98 13.93
C ARG A 157 -0.45 -12.18 14.34
N TYR A 158 -0.56 -11.30 15.33
CA TYR A 158 0.59 -10.54 15.84
C TYR A 158 1.54 -11.40 16.67
N ASP A 159 1.02 -12.34 17.48
CA ASP A 159 1.87 -13.28 18.23
C ASP A 159 2.66 -14.18 17.28
N ARG A 160 2.00 -14.68 16.23
CA ARG A 160 2.64 -15.43 15.15
C ARG A 160 3.65 -14.57 14.37
N ALA A 161 3.33 -13.31 14.08
CA ALA A 161 4.26 -12.39 13.40
C ALA A 161 5.49 -12.08 14.25
N ASP A 162 5.36 -12.04 15.59
CA ASP A 162 6.50 -11.85 16.49
C ASP A 162 7.47 -13.02 16.39
N GLU A 163 6.95 -14.25 16.44
CA GLU A 163 7.78 -15.44 16.26
C GLU A 163 8.39 -15.47 14.85
N PHE A 164 7.62 -15.10 13.82
CA PHE A 164 8.11 -15.01 12.44
C PHE A 164 9.36 -14.12 12.35
N LEU A 165 9.30 -12.90 12.91
CA LEU A 165 10.42 -11.97 12.86
C LEU A 165 11.65 -12.50 13.61
N ARG A 166 11.46 -13.11 14.80
CA ARG A 166 12.55 -13.77 15.53
C ARG A 166 13.21 -14.87 14.69
N VAL A 167 12.43 -15.69 13.99
CA VAL A 167 12.97 -16.73 13.10
C VAL A 167 13.75 -16.10 11.94
N THR A 168 13.23 -15.06 11.30
CA THR A 168 13.94 -14.39 10.18
C THR A 168 15.25 -13.75 10.63
N GLU A 169 15.29 -13.11 11.80
CA GLU A 169 16.52 -12.55 12.35
C GLU A 169 17.56 -13.64 12.67
N GLN A 170 17.14 -14.73 13.31
CA GLN A 170 18.02 -15.89 13.57
C GLN A 170 18.62 -16.46 12.28
N LEU A 171 17.86 -16.47 11.19
CA LEU A 171 18.33 -16.92 9.88
C LEU A 171 19.36 -15.97 9.27
N TRP A 172 19.15 -14.65 9.34
CA TRP A 172 20.09 -13.64 8.83
C TRP A 172 21.37 -13.57 9.68
N ASP A 173 21.26 -13.62 11.00
CA ASP A 173 22.39 -13.60 11.95
C ASP A 173 23.18 -14.92 12.00
N GLY A 174 22.69 -15.96 11.32
CA GLY A 174 23.38 -17.23 11.15
C GLY A 174 24.69 -17.11 10.36
N TRP A 175 24.93 -16.01 9.65
CA TRP A 175 26.15 -15.76 8.88
C TRP A 175 26.98 -14.62 9.49
N ASP A 176 28.26 -14.88 9.75
CA ASP A 176 29.22 -13.81 10.08
C ASP A 176 29.57 -13.01 8.83
N ALA A 177 29.97 -11.74 9.02
CA ALA A 177 30.25 -10.81 7.91
C ALA A 177 31.41 -11.26 7.01
N ASP A 178 32.34 -12.05 7.52
CA ASP A 178 33.53 -12.55 6.83
C ASP A 178 33.52 -14.09 6.67
N ALA A 179 32.32 -14.69 6.62
CA ALA A 179 32.14 -16.12 6.38
C ALA A 179 32.58 -16.57 4.98
N ILE A 180 32.45 -15.71 3.96
CA ILE A 180 32.95 -15.97 2.61
C ILE A 180 34.42 -15.56 2.55
N VAL A 181 35.30 -16.55 2.47
CA VAL A 181 36.76 -16.36 2.37
C VAL A 181 37.18 -16.23 0.90
N ALA A 182 36.60 -17.06 0.03
CA ALA A 182 36.91 -17.14 -1.40
C ALA A 182 38.41 -17.28 -1.72
N ASP A 183 39.15 -18.06 -0.91
CA ASP A 183 40.58 -18.31 -1.12
C ASP A 183 40.80 -19.35 -2.23
N LYS A 184 41.25 -18.84 -3.38
CA LYS A 184 41.53 -19.65 -4.57
C LYS A 184 42.76 -20.56 -4.41
N ALA A 185 43.71 -20.21 -3.54
CA ALA A 185 44.94 -20.98 -3.37
C ALA A 185 44.70 -22.22 -2.50
N SER A 186 43.99 -22.07 -1.38
CA SER A 186 43.62 -23.21 -0.52
C SER A 186 42.37 -23.95 -0.97
N GLY A 187 41.55 -23.36 -1.86
CA GLY A 187 40.27 -23.92 -2.31
C GLY A 187 39.12 -23.75 -1.32
N VAL A 188 39.31 -22.95 -0.25
CA VAL A 188 38.29 -22.68 0.76
C VAL A 188 37.44 -21.48 0.35
N TYR A 189 36.17 -21.74 0.01
CA TYR A 189 35.24 -20.67 -0.35
C TYR A 189 34.54 -20.06 0.88
N ILE A 190 34.11 -20.88 1.83
CA ILE A 190 33.38 -20.47 3.05
C ILE A 190 34.07 -21.10 4.26
N ASP A 191 34.17 -20.34 5.36
CA ASP A 191 34.53 -20.86 6.68
C ASP A 191 33.29 -21.48 7.34
N PRO A 192 33.22 -22.81 7.54
CA PRO A 192 32.06 -23.46 8.12
C PRO A 192 31.84 -23.09 9.61
N GLY A 193 32.87 -22.60 10.33
CA GLY A 193 32.71 -22.12 11.70
C GLY A 193 31.92 -20.82 11.82
N LYS A 194 31.72 -20.13 10.70
CA LYS A 194 31.06 -18.81 10.58
C LYS A 194 29.64 -18.87 10.02
N VAL A 195 29.11 -20.08 9.85
CA VAL A 195 27.74 -20.33 9.39
C VAL A 195 27.02 -21.23 10.38
N ARG A 196 25.93 -20.73 10.95
CA ARG A 196 25.17 -21.40 12.02
C ARG A 196 23.72 -21.57 11.59
N ALA A 197 23.17 -22.72 11.96
CA ALA A 197 21.75 -23.02 11.81
C ALA A 197 20.93 -22.29 12.89
N ALA A 198 19.70 -21.89 12.57
CA ALA A 198 18.82 -21.20 13.51
C ALA A 198 18.33 -22.15 14.62
N HIS A 199 18.07 -23.43 14.28
CA HIS A 199 17.53 -24.44 15.19
C HIS A 199 16.31 -23.97 16.01
N HIS A 200 15.45 -23.17 15.38
CA HIS A 200 14.28 -22.60 16.03
C HIS A 200 13.20 -23.66 16.27
N GLN A 201 12.69 -23.72 17.50
CA GLN A 201 11.52 -24.51 17.88
C GLN A 201 10.60 -23.60 18.69
N GLY A 202 9.53 -23.13 18.05
CA GLY A 202 8.54 -22.23 18.64
C GLY A 202 7.14 -22.82 18.59
N GLU A 203 6.16 -21.99 18.94
CA GLU A 203 4.74 -22.37 18.92
C GLU A 203 4.23 -22.47 17.48
N PHE A 204 4.66 -21.54 16.62
CA PHE A 204 4.17 -21.42 15.25
C PHE A 204 5.10 -22.02 14.21
N PHE A 205 6.41 -22.04 14.47
CA PHE A 205 7.43 -22.42 13.51
C PHE A 205 8.48 -23.35 14.10
N ASN A 206 8.91 -24.31 13.28
CA ASN A 206 10.08 -25.14 13.55
C ASN A 206 11.01 -25.05 12.34
N VAL A 207 12.14 -24.34 12.50
CA VAL A 207 13.04 -23.99 11.39
C VAL A 207 14.47 -24.34 11.74
N ARG A 208 15.02 -25.34 11.04
CA ARG A 208 16.38 -25.82 11.25
C ARG A 208 17.45 -24.82 10.80
N GLY A 209 17.36 -24.29 9.58
CA GLY A 209 18.47 -23.56 8.94
C GLY A 209 19.64 -24.48 8.55
N PRO A 210 20.83 -23.93 8.25
CA PRO A 210 21.13 -22.50 8.13
C PRO A 210 20.42 -21.86 6.92
N LEU A 211 20.36 -20.53 6.88
CA LEU A 211 19.95 -19.82 5.67
C LEU A 211 20.97 -20.06 4.56
N ASN A 212 20.52 -20.29 3.33
CA ASN A 212 21.41 -20.49 2.18
C ASN A 212 21.77 -19.21 1.42
N VAL A 213 21.54 -18.04 2.05
CA VAL A 213 21.90 -16.71 1.57
C VAL A 213 22.87 -16.11 2.59
N PRO A 214 24.04 -15.62 2.16
CA PRO A 214 25.02 -15.05 3.08
C PRO A 214 24.53 -13.73 3.66
N ARG A 215 25.17 -13.28 4.76
CA ARG A 215 24.91 -11.97 5.37
C ARG A 215 24.90 -10.87 4.30
N SER A 216 23.82 -10.11 4.23
CA SER A 216 23.63 -9.06 3.25
C SER A 216 24.29 -7.74 3.69
N PRO A 217 24.42 -6.73 2.80
CA PRO A 217 25.08 -5.46 3.14
C PRO A 217 24.48 -4.75 4.37
N GLN A 218 23.16 -4.82 4.57
CA GLN A 218 22.50 -4.26 5.76
C GLN A 218 22.50 -5.24 6.95
N GLY A 219 22.88 -6.51 6.73
CA GLY A 219 22.64 -7.63 7.66
C GLY A 219 21.17 -8.09 7.64
N ARG A 220 20.23 -7.15 7.67
CA ARG A 220 18.79 -7.35 7.49
C ARG A 220 18.15 -6.13 6.79
N PRO A 221 17.08 -6.30 6.01
CA PRO A 221 16.39 -5.18 5.37
C PRO A 221 15.79 -4.22 6.41
N VAL A 222 15.54 -2.96 6.02
CA VAL A 222 14.80 -2.01 6.88
C VAL A 222 13.39 -2.53 7.14
N LEU A 223 12.97 -2.58 8.40
CA LEU A 223 11.63 -3.01 8.77
C LEU A 223 10.64 -1.85 8.80
N ILE A 224 9.57 -1.98 8.03
CA ILE A 224 8.47 -1.02 7.93
C ILE A 224 7.18 -1.67 8.47
N GLN A 225 6.31 -0.88 9.06
CA GLN A 225 5.04 -1.37 9.60
C GLN A 225 3.94 -0.29 9.46
N ALA A 226 2.65 -0.69 9.46
CA ALA A 226 1.50 0.23 9.24
C ALA A 226 0.27 -0.07 10.13
N GLY A 227 0.44 -0.83 11.20
CA GLY A 227 -0.60 -1.21 12.15
C GLY A 227 -0.99 -0.06 13.07
N SER A 228 -2.30 0.13 13.21
CA SER A 228 -2.89 1.19 14.04
C SER A 228 -3.60 0.68 15.30
N SER A 229 -3.89 -0.63 15.41
CA SER A 229 -4.46 -1.22 16.63
C SER A 229 -3.45 -1.17 17.79
N ASN A 230 -3.91 -1.32 19.05
CA ASN A 230 -2.99 -1.34 20.19
C ASN A 230 -1.90 -2.41 20.05
N LYS A 231 -2.29 -3.64 19.70
CA LYS A 231 -1.37 -4.75 19.43
C LYS A 231 -0.45 -4.43 18.24
N GLY A 232 -0.99 -3.81 17.19
CA GLY A 232 -0.21 -3.37 16.02
C GLY A 232 0.82 -2.29 16.34
N LYS A 233 0.48 -1.31 17.19
CA LYS A 233 1.40 -0.28 17.67
C LYS A 233 2.48 -0.85 18.59
N ASP A 234 2.15 -1.79 19.46
CA ASP A 234 3.14 -2.49 20.28
C ASP A 234 4.11 -3.30 19.41
N PHE A 235 3.58 -4.01 18.42
CA PHE A 235 4.39 -4.73 17.44
C PHE A 235 5.30 -3.78 16.64
N ALA A 236 4.77 -2.67 16.15
CA ALA A 236 5.55 -1.65 15.44
C ALA A 236 6.64 -1.05 16.35
N ALA A 237 6.31 -0.73 17.59
CA ALA A 237 7.26 -0.19 18.56
C ALA A 237 8.40 -1.16 18.86
N LYS A 238 8.12 -2.47 18.90
CA LYS A 238 9.12 -3.52 19.09
C LYS A 238 10.03 -3.70 17.87
N TRP A 239 9.48 -3.69 16.66
CA TRP A 239 10.20 -4.16 15.46
C TRP A 239 10.53 -3.09 14.42
N ALA A 240 9.65 -2.12 14.20
CA ALA A 240 9.74 -1.23 13.06
C ALA A 240 10.88 -0.20 13.20
N GLU A 241 11.46 0.18 12.07
CA GLU A 241 12.38 1.32 11.92
C GLU A 241 11.70 2.47 11.17
N ALA A 242 10.68 2.16 10.36
CA ALA A 242 9.77 3.12 9.76
C ALA A 242 8.31 2.69 9.94
N ILE A 243 7.43 3.65 10.19
CA ILE A 243 6.00 3.41 10.42
C ILE A 243 5.17 4.30 9.51
N PHE A 244 4.25 3.72 8.76
CA PHE A 244 3.26 4.46 8.00
C PHE A 244 2.06 4.83 8.85
N GLU A 245 1.63 6.07 8.72
CA GLU A 245 0.62 6.68 9.55
C GLU A 245 -0.38 7.44 8.64
N ILE A 246 -1.68 7.31 8.91
CA ILE A 246 -2.74 7.73 8.00
C ILE A 246 -3.84 8.57 8.66
N ASP A 247 -3.66 9.00 9.91
CA ASP A 247 -4.62 9.85 10.59
C ASP A 247 -4.84 11.13 9.77
N PRO A 248 -6.10 11.53 9.53
CA PRO A 248 -6.42 12.67 8.67
C PRO A 248 -6.18 14.00 9.37
N THR A 249 -5.99 14.02 10.69
CA THR A 249 -5.92 15.24 11.50
C THR A 249 -4.52 15.50 12.06
N PRO A 250 -4.04 16.76 12.09
CA PRO A 250 -2.79 17.10 12.77
C PRO A 250 -2.74 16.65 14.24
N GLU A 251 -3.87 16.70 14.94
CA GLU A 251 -4.02 16.31 16.34
C GLU A 251 -3.85 14.81 16.52
N GLY A 252 -4.53 14.00 15.70
CA GLY A 252 -4.43 12.54 15.73
C GLY A 252 -3.03 12.06 15.33
N ARG A 253 -2.40 12.69 14.34
CA ARG A 253 -0.98 12.44 13.97
C ARG A 253 -0.03 12.68 15.14
N ARG A 254 -0.23 13.77 15.90
CA ARG A 254 0.57 14.08 17.09
C ARG A 254 0.35 13.05 18.19
N ALA A 255 -0.91 12.71 18.46
CA ALA A 255 -1.26 11.70 19.46
C ALA A 255 -0.65 10.33 19.12
N TYR A 256 -0.73 9.90 17.85
CA TYR A 256 -0.09 8.69 17.36
C TYR A 256 1.44 8.74 17.53
N TYR A 257 2.06 9.87 17.17
CA TYR A 257 3.50 10.08 17.34
C TYR A 257 3.91 9.89 18.81
N ASP A 258 3.25 10.57 19.74
CA ASP A 258 3.60 10.52 21.16
C ASP A 258 3.40 9.10 21.74
N ASP A 259 2.30 8.43 21.39
CA ASP A 259 1.96 7.07 21.81
C ASP A 259 3.02 6.06 21.34
N VAL A 260 3.30 6.02 20.03
CA VAL A 260 4.29 5.08 19.47
C VAL A 260 5.68 5.35 20.02
N LYS A 261 6.10 6.61 20.13
CA LYS A 261 7.43 6.96 20.67
C LYS A 261 7.58 6.51 22.12
N SER A 262 6.53 6.65 22.94
CA SER A 262 6.52 6.14 24.31
C SER A 262 6.64 4.61 24.34
N ARG A 263 5.90 3.90 23.49
CA ARG A 263 5.99 2.42 23.39
C ARG A 263 7.39 1.97 22.98
N VAL A 264 8.03 2.64 22.02
CA VAL A 264 9.41 2.33 21.59
C VAL A 264 10.37 2.40 22.79
N SER A 265 10.27 3.45 23.61
CA SER A 265 11.04 3.54 24.86
C SER A 265 10.72 2.42 25.85
N ASN A 266 9.44 2.04 26.00
CA ASN A 266 9.03 0.96 26.90
C ASN A 266 9.59 -0.41 26.47
N PHE A 267 9.84 -0.61 25.18
CA PHE A 267 10.56 -1.77 24.64
C PHE A 267 12.09 -1.65 24.69
N GLY A 268 12.62 -0.59 25.32
CA GLY A 268 14.06 -0.38 25.51
C GLY A 268 14.81 0.07 24.25
N ARG A 269 14.09 0.54 23.22
CA ARG A 269 14.67 1.05 21.97
C ARG A 269 14.74 2.58 21.98
N ASP A 270 15.66 3.14 21.20
CA ASP A 270 15.76 4.59 21.02
C ASP A 270 14.61 5.10 20.13
N PRO A 271 13.71 5.97 20.63
CA PRO A 271 12.63 6.53 19.83
C PRO A 271 13.10 7.25 18.58
N GLU A 272 14.29 7.86 18.58
CA GLU A 272 14.79 8.61 17.42
C GLU A 272 15.17 7.70 16.23
N GLN A 273 15.38 6.41 16.46
CA GLN A 273 15.64 5.42 15.41
C GLN A 273 14.38 4.99 14.66
N VAL A 274 13.19 5.28 15.19
CA VAL A 274 11.91 4.94 14.54
C VAL A 274 11.36 6.16 13.81
N LYS A 275 11.26 6.11 12.49
CA LYS A 275 10.69 7.19 11.66
C LYS A 275 9.19 6.98 11.48
N ILE A 276 8.40 8.02 11.66
CA ILE A 276 6.96 7.99 11.40
C ILE A 276 6.70 8.82 10.15
N LEU A 277 6.01 8.22 9.17
CA LEU A 277 5.77 8.79 7.85
C LEU A 277 4.27 8.95 7.60
N PRO A 278 3.72 10.16 7.84
CA PRO A 278 2.33 10.47 7.53
C PRO A 278 2.06 10.41 6.02
N ALA A 279 0.95 9.80 5.63
CA ALA A 279 0.50 9.77 4.25
C ALA A 279 -0.03 11.14 3.79
N VAL A 280 0.32 11.52 2.55
CA VAL A 280 -0.21 12.71 1.87
C VAL A 280 -0.45 12.41 0.40
N LEU A 281 -1.53 12.97 -0.17
CA LEU A 281 -1.85 12.91 -1.59
C LEU A 281 -1.93 14.34 -2.16
N PRO A 282 -0.80 14.92 -2.60
CA PRO A 282 -0.78 16.32 -3.01
C PRO A 282 -1.32 16.52 -4.43
N PHE A 283 -2.20 17.52 -4.59
CA PHE A 283 -2.51 18.12 -5.90
C PHE A 283 -1.67 19.39 -6.05
N ILE A 284 -0.77 19.40 -7.02
CA ILE A 284 0.21 20.47 -7.20
C ILE A 284 -0.10 21.26 -8.48
N GLY A 285 -0.14 22.59 -8.36
CA GLY A 285 -0.32 23.53 -9.46
C GLY A 285 0.57 24.76 -9.28
N GLU A 286 0.81 25.47 -10.37
CA GLU A 286 1.56 26.72 -10.43
C GLU A 286 0.86 27.82 -9.60
N THR A 287 -0.45 27.69 -9.42
CA THR A 287 -1.28 28.47 -8.50
C THR A 287 -2.24 27.56 -7.74
N GLU A 288 -2.81 28.07 -6.66
CA GLU A 288 -3.84 27.36 -5.90
C GLU A 288 -5.07 27.02 -6.74
N SER A 289 -5.50 27.93 -7.65
CA SER A 289 -6.63 27.67 -8.56
C SER A 289 -6.36 26.44 -9.42
N ILE A 290 -5.16 26.35 -10.02
CA ILE A 290 -4.76 25.22 -10.85
C ILE A 290 -4.74 23.92 -10.03
N ALA A 291 -4.24 23.97 -8.78
CA ALA A 291 -4.26 22.81 -7.90
C ALA A 291 -5.69 22.34 -7.57
N ARG A 292 -6.60 23.27 -7.28
CA ARG A 292 -8.02 22.99 -7.01
C ARG A 292 -8.75 22.46 -8.24
N GLU A 293 -8.46 22.99 -9.43
CA GLU A 293 -9.02 22.50 -10.70
C GLU A 293 -8.56 21.06 -10.99
N LYS A 294 -7.27 20.74 -10.77
CA LYS A 294 -6.74 19.37 -10.87
C LYS A 294 -7.44 18.42 -9.90
N GLN A 295 -7.68 18.86 -8.67
CA GLN A 295 -8.39 18.08 -7.66
C GLN A 295 -9.87 17.86 -8.05
N ALA A 296 -10.57 18.90 -8.50
CA ALA A 296 -11.96 18.82 -8.91
C ALA A 296 -12.13 17.83 -10.08
N PHE A 297 -11.29 17.94 -11.12
CA PHE A 297 -11.31 17.02 -12.25
C PHE A 297 -11.02 15.56 -11.83
N HIS A 298 -10.08 15.36 -10.89
CA HIS A 298 -9.84 14.03 -10.33
C HIS A 298 -11.08 13.47 -9.62
N ASN A 299 -11.77 14.29 -8.82
CA ASN A 299 -12.96 13.90 -8.09
C ASN A 299 -14.14 13.57 -9.01
N GLU A 300 -14.28 14.24 -10.16
CA GLU A 300 -15.28 13.91 -11.19
C GLU A 300 -15.09 12.49 -11.78
N LEU A 301 -13.86 11.97 -11.75
CA LEU A 301 -13.52 10.63 -12.20
C LEU A 301 -13.70 9.57 -11.10
N ALA A 302 -13.97 9.97 -9.86
CA ALA A 302 -14.19 9.04 -8.76
C ALA A 302 -15.55 8.32 -8.92
N ASP A 303 -15.55 7.03 -8.65
CA ASP A 303 -16.75 6.21 -8.62
C ASP A 303 -16.97 5.73 -7.17
N PRO A 304 -18.07 6.14 -6.51
CA PRO A 304 -18.33 5.77 -5.12
C PRO A 304 -18.37 4.26 -4.89
N ILE A 305 -18.89 3.50 -5.85
CA ILE A 305 -18.97 2.03 -5.76
C ILE A 305 -17.57 1.40 -5.73
N SER A 306 -16.64 1.90 -6.55
CA SER A 306 -15.24 1.48 -6.49
C SER A 306 -14.59 1.74 -5.12
N GLY A 307 -14.96 2.87 -4.49
CA GLY A 307 -14.58 3.19 -3.12
C GLY A 307 -15.13 2.17 -2.12
N LEU A 308 -16.42 1.87 -2.18
CA LEU A 308 -17.07 0.87 -1.31
C LEU A 308 -16.50 -0.54 -1.49
N ILE A 309 -16.16 -0.95 -2.72
CA ILE A 309 -15.51 -2.25 -2.98
C ILE A 309 -14.14 -2.30 -2.29
N THR A 310 -13.35 -1.23 -2.42
CA THR A 310 -12.02 -1.13 -1.78
C THR A 310 -12.17 -1.17 -0.26
N LEU A 311 -13.11 -0.39 0.29
CA LEU A 311 -13.41 -0.38 1.73
C LEU A 311 -13.84 -1.76 2.21
N SER A 312 -14.74 -2.43 1.48
CA SER A 312 -15.22 -3.78 1.79
C SER A 312 -14.08 -4.80 1.83
N THR A 313 -13.16 -4.71 0.88
CA THR A 313 -11.99 -5.61 0.81
C THR A 313 -11.05 -5.41 1.99
N HIS A 314 -10.82 -4.15 2.41
CA HIS A 314 -9.86 -3.83 3.48
C HIS A 314 -10.43 -4.04 4.89
N THR A 315 -11.73 -3.83 5.06
CA THR A 315 -12.46 -3.96 6.33
C THR A 315 -13.10 -5.34 6.48
N ASP A 316 -13.06 -6.16 5.43
CA ASP A 316 -13.65 -7.48 5.37
C ASP A 316 -15.18 -7.47 5.66
N HIS A 317 -15.86 -6.36 5.33
CA HIS A 317 -17.28 -6.12 5.55
C HIS A 317 -18.01 -5.83 4.23
N ASP A 318 -19.22 -6.36 4.04
CA ASP A 318 -19.97 -6.14 2.79
C ASP A 318 -20.77 -4.83 2.81
N PHE A 319 -20.19 -3.78 2.22
CA PHE A 319 -20.85 -2.48 2.09
C PHE A 319 -21.96 -2.43 1.02
N SER A 320 -22.20 -3.50 0.25
CA SER A 320 -23.30 -3.52 -0.71
C SER A 320 -24.68 -3.61 -0.05
N GLN A 321 -24.70 -3.98 1.22
CA GLN A 321 -25.92 -4.13 2.04
C GLN A 321 -26.41 -2.80 2.63
N HIS A 322 -25.66 -1.72 2.43
CA HIS A 322 -25.93 -0.40 3.01
C HIS A 322 -26.20 0.61 1.90
N ASP A 323 -27.11 1.54 2.16
CA ASP A 323 -27.29 2.71 1.30
C ASP A 323 -26.04 3.60 1.37
N LEU A 324 -25.72 4.30 0.28
CA LEU A 324 -24.51 5.14 0.21
C LEU A 324 -24.48 6.25 1.27
N ASP A 325 -25.66 6.78 1.63
CA ASP A 325 -25.82 7.84 2.62
C ASP A 325 -26.08 7.29 4.04
N ALA A 326 -26.01 5.97 4.25
CA ALA A 326 -26.24 5.37 5.55
C ALA A 326 -25.14 5.75 6.56
N PRO A 327 -25.50 6.04 7.82
CA PRO A 327 -24.53 6.24 8.89
C PRO A 327 -23.68 4.97 9.09
N VAL A 328 -22.40 5.16 9.44
CA VAL A 328 -21.43 4.07 9.64
C VAL A 328 -20.91 3.99 11.07
N GLU A 329 -21.30 4.90 11.96
CA GLU A 329 -20.75 5.06 13.31
C GLU A 329 -20.92 3.80 14.19
N ASP A 330 -21.96 3.01 13.95
CA ASP A 330 -22.29 1.80 14.72
C ASP A 330 -21.79 0.50 14.05
N LEU A 331 -21.13 0.57 12.89
CA LEU A 331 -20.64 -0.62 12.20
C LEU A 331 -19.34 -1.14 12.85
N GLN A 332 -19.31 -2.44 13.08
CA GLN A 332 -18.11 -3.17 13.48
C GLN A 332 -17.56 -3.92 12.29
N VAL A 333 -16.25 -3.80 12.03
CA VAL A 333 -15.61 -4.42 10.88
C VAL A 333 -14.45 -5.35 11.31
N PRO A 334 -14.34 -6.57 10.77
CA PRO A 334 -13.32 -7.53 11.20
C PRO A 334 -11.91 -7.25 10.65
N GLY A 335 -11.80 -6.47 9.56
CA GLY A 335 -10.53 -6.16 8.90
C GLY A 335 -9.79 -4.94 9.46
N THR A 336 -9.33 -4.05 8.59
CA THR A 336 -8.49 -2.89 8.94
C THR A 336 -9.30 -1.79 9.64
N GLN A 337 -9.39 -1.84 10.97
CA GLN A 337 -10.11 -0.85 11.79
C GLN A 337 -9.61 0.59 11.55
N GLY A 338 -8.30 0.81 11.49
CA GLY A 338 -7.76 2.17 11.29
C GLY A 338 -8.22 2.82 9.98
N LEU A 339 -8.36 2.04 8.90
CA LEU A 339 -8.86 2.59 7.64
C LEU A 339 -10.35 2.93 7.76
N PHE A 340 -11.13 2.10 8.45
CA PHE A 340 -12.53 2.36 8.72
C PHE A 340 -12.73 3.62 9.55
N ASP A 341 -11.93 3.82 10.61
CA ASP A 341 -12.01 5.01 11.45
C ASP A 341 -11.72 6.30 10.65
N VAL A 342 -10.73 6.26 9.75
CA VAL A 342 -10.43 7.39 8.84
C VAL A 342 -11.59 7.66 7.88
N ALA A 343 -12.20 6.60 7.31
CA ALA A 343 -13.34 6.73 6.42
C ALA A 343 -14.57 7.30 7.17
N ALA A 344 -14.86 6.80 8.37
CA ALA A 344 -15.96 7.27 9.22
C ALA A 344 -15.76 8.73 9.65
N ALA A 345 -14.54 9.12 10.05
CA ALA A 345 -14.23 10.51 10.42
C ALA A 345 -14.30 11.49 9.23
N SER A 346 -14.16 10.98 8.00
CA SER A 346 -14.27 11.78 6.77
C SER A 346 -15.70 11.88 6.25
N ALA A 347 -16.63 11.10 6.79
CA ALA A 347 -18.04 11.17 6.42
C ALA A 347 -18.63 12.50 6.92
N PRO A 348 -19.42 13.23 6.10
CA PRO A 348 -20.10 14.42 6.57
C PRO A 348 -21.04 14.02 7.71
N ALA A 349 -20.91 14.66 8.88
CA ALA A 349 -21.74 14.40 10.05
C ALA A 349 -23.22 14.37 9.63
N THR A 350 -23.85 13.20 9.72
CA THR A 350 -25.26 13.07 9.40
C THR A 350 -26.04 13.91 10.41
N ARG A 351 -26.88 14.82 9.89
CA ARG A 351 -27.87 15.50 10.73
C ARG A 351 -28.79 14.41 11.30
N SER A 352 -28.69 14.17 12.61
CA SER A 352 -29.63 13.32 13.35
C SER A 352 -31.08 13.62 12.93
N PRO A 353 -31.89 12.61 12.57
CA PRO A 353 -33.32 12.79 12.37
C PRO A 353 -34.00 12.85 13.73
N SER A 354 -33.82 13.96 14.45
CA SER A 354 -34.54 14.24 15.69
C SER A 354 -34.87 15.72 15.82
N ALA A 355 -35.85 16.17 15.04
CA ALA A 355 -36.73 17.28 15.42
C ALA A 355 -38.02 17.22 14.61
N THR A 356 -39.06 16.72 15.25
CA THR A 356 -40.45 16.73 14.83
C THR A 356 -40.92 18.16 14.53
N SER A 357 -41.60 18.32 13.39
CA SER A 357 -42.62 19.33 13.07
C SER A 357 -42.44 20.79 13.55
N ALA A 358 -42.16 21.69 12.61
CA ALA A 358 -42.83 22.99 12.58
C ALA A 358 -42.95 23.50 11.15
N SER A 359 -44.18 23.80 10.78
CA SER A 359 -44.63 24.38 9.52
C SER A 359 -43.86 25.64 9.09
N SER A 360 -43.46 25.71 7.83
CA SER A 360 -43.41 26.99 7.11
C SER A 360 -43.62 26.79 5.62
N THR A 361 -44.72 27.37 5.14
CA THR A 361 -45.17 27.53 3.75
C THR A 361 -44.07 28.06 2.83
N PRO A 362 -43.93 27.59 1.57
CA PRO A 362 -42.96 28.17 0.65
C PRO A 362 -43.47 29.51 0.10
N ARG A 363 -42.81 30.61 0.46
CA ARG A 363 -42.92 31.88 -0.27
C ARG A 363 -42.17 31.75 -1.59
N ALA A 364 -42.94 31.85 -2.68
CA ALA A 364 -42.41 32.10 -4.01
C ALA A 364 -41.63 33.42 -4.04
N CYS A 365 -40.42 33.40 -4.60
CA CYS A 365 -39.76 34.61 -5.06
C CYS A 365 -39.41 34.43 -6.54
N SER A 366 -40.18 35.11 -7.38
CA SER A 366 -39.99 35.29 -8.80
C SER A 366 -38.83 36.25 -9.07
N CYS A 367 -37.94 35.90 -10.01
CA CYS A 367 -37.29 36.89 -10.87
C CYS A 367 -37.20 36.36 -12.31
N ARG A 368 -37.92 37.06 -13.17
CA ARG A 368 -37.98 37.02 -14.64
C ARG A 368 -36.60 37.29 -15.27
N SER A 369 -36.17 36.43 -16.18
CA SER A 369 -36.15 36.59 -17.65
C SER A 369 -35.19 37.64 -18.22
N SER A 370 -34.22 37.17 -18.99
CA SER A 370 -33.82 37.82 -20.24
C SER A 370 -33.45 36.75 -21.26
N SER A 371 -33.90 36.97 -22.48
CA SER A 371 -34.07 36.00 -23.55
C SER A 371 -33.21 36.35 -24.76
N ALA A 372 -32.59 35.31 -25.35
CA ALA A 372 -32.35 35.08 -26.79
C ALA A 372 -31.27 35.93 -27.52
N PRO A 373 -30.75 35.50 -28.71
CA PRO A 373 -31.22 34.39 -29.55
C PRO A 373 -30.17 33.38 -30.07
N ARG A 374 -30.72 32.23 -30.49
CA ARG A 374 -30.15 31.21 -31.38
C ARG A 374 -29.61 31.82 -32.68
N ALA A 375 -28.44 31.34 -33.12
CA ALA A 375 -27.97 31.47 -34.49
C ALA A 375 -28.02 30.09 -35.18
N THR A 376 -28.57 30.14 -36.39
CA THR A 376 -28.88 29.07 -37.34
C THR A 376 -27.64 28.52 -38.05
N SER A 377 -27.59 27.20 -38.24
CA SER A 377 -26.66 26.51 -39.15
C SER A 377 -27.29 26.40 -40.55
N PRO A 378 -26.55 26.58 -41.64
CA PRO A 378 -26.98 26.11 -42.95
C PRO A 378 -26.29 24.80 -43.33
N THR A 379 -27.11 23.86 -43.79
CA THR A 379 -26.76 22.68 -44.57
C THR A 379 -26.19 23.06 -45.94
N SER A 380 -25.16 22.35 -46.42
CA SER A 380 -24.95 22.14 -47.85
C SER A 380 -24.43 20.72 -48.11
N SER A 381 -24.80 20.21 -49.28
CA SER A 381 -24.89 18.80 -49.64
C SER A 381 -23.99 18.45 -50.83
N ARG A 382 -23.13 17.42 -50.68
CA ARG A 382 -22.67 16.37 -51.66
C ARG A 382 -21.97 16.83 -52.99
N PRO A 383 -21.35 15.94 -53.82
CA PRO A 383 -21.15 14.46 -53.72
C PRO A 383 -19.75 13.88 -54.09
N ARG A 384 -19.56 12.60 -53.72
CA ARG A 384 -18.87 11.45 -54.40
C ARG A 384 -17.50 11.60 -55.08
N GLY A 385 -16.56 10.71 -54.72
CA GLY A 385 -15.40 10.37 -55.55
C GLY A 385 -14.53 9.20 -55.08
N ARG A 386 -14.90 7.97 -55.49
CA ARG A 386 -14.07 6.79 -55.84
C ARG A 386 -13.14 6.07 -54.83
N ALA A 387 -13.19 4.74 -54.97
CA ALA A 387 -12.41 3.70 -54.32
C ALA A 387 -11.18 3.26 -55.15
N ALA A 388 -10.15 2.71 -54.48
CA ALA A 388 -9.27 1.58 -54.87
C ALA A 388 -8.14 1.46 -53.81
N LYS A 389 -8.15 0.47 -52.91
CA LYS A 389 -7.47 -0.85 -52.92
C LYS A 389 -5.91 -0.85 -52.79
N PRO A 390 -5.33 -1.88 -52.15
CA PRO A 390 -3.99 -1.85 -51.53
C PRO A 390 -2.91 -2.60 -52.32
N THR A 391 -1.65 -2.31 -52.00
CA THR A 391 -0.42 -3.08 -52.30
C THR A 391 0.52 -2.85 -51.10
N GLY A 392 1.13 -3.82 -50.40
CA GLY A 392 1.52 -5.17 -50.78
C GLY A 392 3.01 -5.22 -51.09
N SER A 393 3.86 -5.45 -50.07
CA SER A 393 5.13 -6.20 -50.08
C SER A 393 5.77 -6.16 -48.70
#